data_AF-A0AAE6V1M3-F1
#
_entry.id   AF-A0AAE6V1M3-F1
#
_cell.length_a   1.000
_cell.length_b   1.000
_cell.length_c   1.000
_cell.angle_alpha   90.00
_cell.angle_beta   90.00
_cell.angle_gamma   90.00
#
_symmetry.space_group_name_H-M   'P 1'
#
loop_
_entity.id
_entity.type
_entity.pdbx_description
1 polymer ?
#
loop_
_entity_poly.entity_id
_entity_poly.type
_entity_poly.pdbx_seq_one_letter_code
_entity_poly.pdbx_strand_id
1 'polypeptide(L)'
;MPTENRSSNTEMVSVPRRLLETIRSFHWTQQDSTDLARAKARAELIDVLAQPAPQPHPEPIAWMVGTAFWWTKEEAERDAAATGLQIVGLGPMTDTGEIARLREELGYMREERDDLSYKLDRFYSRTHGIKNLAAIEQLSDKQAERDALLQRMKTLFRADDPFDLYDAVCSALSEKT
;
A
#
# COMPACT_ATOMS: atom_id res chain seq x y z
N MET A 1 -0.38 31.04 -20.91
CA MET A 1 0.85 31.01 -20.11
C MET A 1 1.02 29.59 -19.60
N PRO A 2 2.04 28.81 -20.03
CA PRO A 2 2.34 27.54 -19.40
C PRO A 2 3.14 27.83 -18.11
N THR A 3 2.57 27.50 -16.95
CA THR A 3 3.29 27.45 -15.67
C THR A 3 4.19 26.23 -15.68
N GLU A 4 5.46 26.45 -16.02
CA GLU A 4 6.51 25.45 -15.92
C GLU A 4 6.69 25.08 -14.43
N ASN A 5 6.19 23.91 -14.04
CA ASN A 5 6.38 23.34 -12.70
C ASN A 5 7.87 23.06 -12.47
N ARG A 6 8.60 24.05 -11.94
CA ARG A 6 9.98 23.89 -11.46
C ARG A 6 10.03 23.38 -10.02
N SER A 7 9.26 22.35 -9.70
CA SER A 7 9.41 21.65 -8.42
C SER A 7 10.50 20.59 -8.55
N SER A 8 11.75 21.06 -8.64
CA SER A 8 12.88 20.28 -8.12
C SER A 8 13.11 20.77 -6.70
N ASN A 9 12.42 20.19 -5.72
CA ASN A 9 12.90 20.24 -4.35
C ASN A 9 14.17 19.41 -4.30
N THR A 10 15.32 20.05 -4.55
CA THR A 10 16.62 19.40 -4.39
C THR A 10 16.88 19.27 -2.89
N GLU A 11 16.47 18.15 -2.31
CA GLU A 11 16.87 17.76 -0.97
C GLU A 11 18.39 17.50 -0.98
N MET A 12 19.15 18.36 -0.32
CA MET A 12 20.59 18.21 -0.18
C MET A 12 20.90 17.67 1.21
N VAL A 13 21.48 16.47 1.25
CA VAL A 13 21.93 15.82 2.49
C VAL A 13 23.46 15.86 2.53
N SER A 14 24.02 16.28 3.67
CA SER A 14 25.47 16.31 3.87
C SER A 14 25.99 14.89 4.11
N VAL A 15 26.77 14.35 3.17
CA VAL A 15 27.40 13.03 3.30
C VAL A 15 28.85 13.19 3.77
N PRO A 16 29.28 12.52 4.85
CA PRO A 16 30.67 12.56 5.29
C PRO A 16 31.63 12.08 4.20
N ARG A 17 32.67 12.87 3.90
CA ARG A 17 33.66 12.53 2.86
C ARG A 17 34.31 11.16 3.08
N ARG A 18 34.60 10.80 4.33
CA ARG A 18 35.18 9.50 4.70
C ARG A 18 34.27 8.33 4.30
N LEU A 19 32.95 8.49 4.43
CA LEU A 19 31.98 7.49 4.03
C LEU A 19 31.99 7.31 2.51
N LEU A 20 32.06 8.40 1.75
CA LEU A 20 32.20 8.36 0.28
C LEU A 20 33.50 7.67 -0.16
N GLU A 21 34.61 7.97 0.50
CA GLU A 21 35.91 7.32 0.23
C GLU A 21 35.87 5.82 0.55
N THR A 22 35.19 5.43 1.63
CA THR A 22 34.97 4.03 2.01
C THR A 22 34.12 3.31 0.96
N ILE A 23 32.99 3.89 0.55
CA ILE A 23 32.12 3.31 -0.48
C ILE A 23 32.84 3.16 -1.82
N ARG A 24 33.61 4.19 -2.21
CA ARG A 24 34.41 4.19 -3.45
C ARG A 24 35.47 3.09 -3.47
N SER A 25 35.97 2.68 -2.30
CA SER A 25 36.99 1.62 -2.19
C SER A 25 36.44 0.21 -2.43
N PHE A 26 35.11 0.03 -2.41
CA PHE A 26 34.50 -1.29 -2.61
C PHE A 26 34.52 -1.72 -4.08
N HIS A 27 34.98 -2.95 -4.33
CA HIS A 27 34.94 -3.55 -5.65
C HIS A 27 33.58 -4.22 -5.87
N TRP A 28 32.74 -3.61 -6.74
CA TRP A 28 31.34 -3.99 -6.93
C TRP A 28 31.10 -5.36 -7.59
N THR A 29 32.14 -6.00 -8.11
CA THR A 29 32.05 -7.31 -8.78
C THR A 29 32.53 -8.48 -7.92
N GLN A 30 33.05 -8.23 -6.71
CA GLN A 30 33.48 -9.29 -5.80
C GLN A 30 32.43 -9.51 -4.73
N GLN A 31 31.72 -10.64 -4.83
CA GLN A 31 30.72 -11.09 -3.87
C GLN A 31 31.39 -11.82 -2.71
N ASP A 32 32.20 -11.10 -1.94
CA ASP A 32 32.70 -11.64 -0.67
C ASP A 32 31.61 -11.49 0.38
N SER A 33 31.04 -12.62 0.75
CA SER A 33 29.84 -12.78 1.59
C SER A 33 30.05 -12.48 3.08
N THR A 34 31.13 -11.78 3.45
CA THR A 34 31.49 -11.45 4.85
C THR A 34 32.08 -10.05 5.00
N ASP A 35 31.74 -9.13 4.10
CA ASP A 35 32.32 -7.78 4.14
C ASP A 35 31.57 -6.88 5.15
N LEU A 36 31.86 -7.07 6.44
CA LEU A 36 31.32 -6.28 7.57
C LEU A 36 31.49 -4.77 7.32
N ALA A 37 32.55 -4.37 6.62
CA ALA A 37 32.80 -2.99 6.24
C ALA A 37 31.75 -2.43 5.26
N ARG A 38 31.30 -3.24 4.29
CA ARG A 38 30.20 -2.86 3.37
C ARG A 38 28.88 -2.77 4.10
N ALA A 39 28.59 -3.72 4.98
CA ALA A 39 27.37 -3.70 5.79
C ALA A 39 27.31 -2.44 6.66
N LYS A 40 28.43 -2.08 7.28
CA LYS A 40 28.56 -0.87 8.09
C LYS A 40 28.43 0.41 7.26
N ALA A 41 29.14 0.52 6.14
CA ALA A 41 29.04 1.69 5.26
C ALA A 41 27.64 1.86 4.66
N ARG A 42 26.95 0.76 4.36
CA ARG A 42 25.55 0.78 3.90
C ARG A 42 24.61 1.27 5.01
N ALA A 43 24.79 0.79 6.25
CA ALA A 43 24.01 1.26 7.39
C ALA A 43 24.23 2.77 7.63
N GLU A 44 25.48 3.22 7.64
CA GLU A 44 25.81 4.65 7.80
C GLU A 44 25.21 5.52 6.67
N LEU A 45 25.20 5.03 5.43
CA LEU A 45 24.57 5.74 4.33
C LEU A 45 23.04 5.81 4.48
N ILE A 46 22.40 4.72 4.93
CA ILE A 46 20.97 4.70 5.22
C ILE A 46 20.63 5.71 6.32
N ASP A 47 21.43 5.76 7.39
CA ASP A 47 21.24 6.71 8.48
C ASP A 47 21.37 8.15 8.01
N VAL A 48 22.33 8.45 7.13
CA VAL A 48 22.50 9.79 6.55
C VAL A 48 21.29 10.14 5.66
N LEU A 49 20.83 9.21 4.82
CA LEU A 49 19.68 9.44 3.93
C LEU A 49 18.34 9.51 4.69
N ALA A 50 18.25 8.93 5.89
CA ALA A 50 17.09 9.02 6.76
C ALA A 50 17.02 10.35 7.52
N GLN A 51 18.11 11.14 7.57
CA GLN A 51 18.07 12.45 8.18
C GLN A 51 17.36 13.44 7.26
N PRO A 52 16.34 14.18 7.75
CA PRO A 52 15.72 15.23 6.97
C PRO A 52 16.76 16.31 6.65
N ALA A 53 16.78 16.78 5.40
CA ALA A 53 17.65 17.88 5.01
C ALA A 53 17.39 19.08 5.94
N PRO A 54 18.44 19.73 6.49
CA PRO A 54 18.26 20.92 7.32
C PRO A 54 17.49 21.98 6.53
N GLN A 55 16.31 22.36 7.02
CA GLN A 55 15.55 23.47 6.46
C GLN A 55 16.43 24.74 6.60
N PRO A 56 16.74 25.47 5.51
CA PRO A 56 17.70 26.57 5.55
C PRO A 56 17.24 27.77 6.41
N HIS A 57 16.00 27.79 6.87
CA HIS A 57 15.42 28.90 7.63
C HIS A 57 14.31 28.35 8.54
N PRO A 58 14.49 28.39 9.88
CA PRO A 58 13.45 28.02 10.83
C PRO A 58 12.35 29.09 10.96
N GLU A 59 12.58 30.29 10.42
CA GLU A 59 11.65 31.41 10.41
C GLU A 59 10.92 31.53 9.05
N PRO A 60 9.72 32.14 9.03
CA PRO A 60 9.05 32.50 7.79
C PRO A 60 9.97 33.34 6.88
N ILE A 61 9.98 33.02 5.58
CA ILE A 61 10.75 33.75 4.56
C ILE A 61 10.04 35.08 4.22
N ALA A 62 8.72 35.13 4.41
CA ALA A 62 7.90 36.29 4.20
C ALA A 62 6.69 36.29 5.15
N TRP A 63 6.03 37.44 5.25
CA TRP A 63 4.80 37.64 6.02
C TRP A 63 3.74 38.23 5.11
N MET A 64 2.52 37.71 5.20
CA MET A 64 1.37 38.18 4.44
C MET A 64 0.39 38.88 5.37
N VAL A 65 -0.06 40.08 4.97
CA VAL A 65 -1.08 40.86 5.68
C VAL A 65 -2.20 41.15 4.69
N GLY A 66 -3.35 40.49 4.87
CA GLY A 66 -4.40 40.49 3.86
C GLY A 66 -3.93 39.87 2.54
N THR A 67 -3.69 40.72 1.53
CA THR A 67 -3.17 40.34 0.21
C THR A 67 -1.77 40.88 -0.08
N ALA A 68 -1.18 41.65 0.85
CA ALA A 68 0.15 42.22 0.72
C ALA A 68 1.22 41.27 1.29
N PHE A 69 2.42 41.29 0.71
CA PHE A 69 3.57 40.48 1.14
C PHE A 69 4.71 41.38 1.61
N TRP A 70 5.34 40.98 2.72
CA TRP A 70 6.46 41.66 3.36
C TRP A 70 7.62 40.69 3.56
N TRP A 71 8.84 41.13 3.25
CA TRP A 71 10.06 40.34 3.44
C TRP A 71 10.70 40.56 4.81
N THR A 72 10.14 41.48 5.61
CA THR A 72 10.54 41.75 6.98
C THR A 72 9.32 41.68 7.89
N LYS A 73 9.52 41.18 9.12
CA LYS A 73 8.44 41.01 10.08
C LYS A 73 7.91 42.36 10.56
N GLU A 74 8.79 43.33 10.72
CA GLU A 74 8.49 44.65 11.25
C GLU A 74 7.60 45.45 10.30
N GLU A 75 7.78 45.28 8.98
CA GLU A 75 6.90 45.89 7.98
C GLU A 75 5.51 45.25 8.00
N ALA A 76 5.43 43.92 8.13
CA ALA A 76 4.16 43.23 8.29
C ALA A 76 3.43 43.63 9.57
N GLU A 77 4.15 43.80 10.68
CA GLU A 77 3.56 44.25 11.95
C GLU A 77 3.00 45.67 11.86
N ARG A 78 3.72 46.57 11.17
CA ARG A 78 3.25 47.94 10.95
C ARG A 78 2.00 47.97 10.05
N ASP A 79 2.00 47.18 8.99
CA ASP A 79 0.88 47.10 8.05
C ASP A 79 -0.34 46.43 8.69
N ALA A 80 -0.13 45.38 9.49
CA ALA A 80 -1.17 44.74 10.28
C ALA A 80 -1.76 45.70 11.33
N ALA A 81 -0.94 46.52 11.98
CA ALA A 81 -1.41 47.54 12.92
C ALA A 81 -2.22 48.65 12.22
N ALA A 82 -1.86 49.00 10.98
CA ALA A 82 -2.57 50.02 10.19
C ALA A 82 -3.89 49.51 9.58
N THR A 83 -3.91 48.25 9.13
CA THR A 83 -5.06 47.64 8.43
C THR A 83 -5.97 46.84 9.36
N GLY A 84 -5.49 46.45 10.54
CA GLY A 84 -6.18 45.55 11.46
C GLY A 84 -6.21 44.09 10.98
N LEU A 85 -5.46 43.73 9.94
CA LEU A 85 -5.45 42.39 9.36
C LEU A 85 -4.41 41.49 10.04
N GLN A 86 -4.68 40.19 10.08
CA GLN A 86 -3.78 39.20 10.67
C GLN A 86 -2.53 39.02 9.81
N ILE A 87 -1.38 38.84 10.48
CA ILE A 87 -0.13 38.44 9.84
C ILE A 87 -0.10 36.91 9.70
N VAL A 88 0.14 36.43 8.49
CA VAL A 88 0.34 35.02 8.17
C VAL A 88 1.80 34.82 7.76
N GLY A 89 2.55 34.01 8.51
CA GLY A 89 3.91 33.64 8.14
C GLY A 89 3.91 32.70 6.92
N LEU A 90 4.74 33.01 5.92
CA LEU A 90 4.90 32.22 4.72
C LEU A 90 6.32 31.66 4.65
N GLY A 91 6.41 30.34 4.64
CA GLY A 91 7.66 29.60 4.75
C GLY A 91 7.44 28.30 5.51
N PRO A 92 8.50 27.51 5.76
CA PRO A 92 8.41 26.29 6.53
C PRO A 92 7.99 26.61 7.97
N MET A 93 6.69 26.48 8.25
CA MET A 93 6.14 26.59 9.59
C MET A 93 6.46 25.31 10.35
N THR A 94 7.62 25.28 10.98
CA THR A 94 7.94 24.31 12.02
C THR A 94 7.26 24.71 13.32
N ASP A 95 5.92 24.61 13.40
CA ASP A 95 5.36 24.22 14.69
C ASP A 95 5.54 22.71 14.81
N THR A 96 6.74 22.32 15.22
CA THR A 96 7.14 20.92 15.40
C THR A 96 6.22 20.20 16.38
N GLY A 97 5.55 20.93 17.29
CA GLY A 97 4.56 20.41 18.21
C GLY A 97 3.26 20.01 17.51
N GLU A 98 2.74 20.86 16.63
CA GLU A 98 1.54 20.53 15.84
C GLU A 98 1.81 19.42 14.83
N ILE A 99 2.98 19.42 14.18
CA ILE A 99 3.39 18.34 13.27
C ILE A 99 3.53 17.01 14.03
N ALA A 100 4.07 17.01 15.25
CA ALA A 100 4.18 15.82 16.07
C ALA A 100 2.79 15.29 16.49
N ARG A 101 1.89 16.17 16.92
CA ARG A 101 0.50 15.81 17.27
C ARG A 101 -0.26 15.23 16.07
N LEU A 102 -0.18 15.90 14.92
CA LEU A 102 -0.84 15.44 13.69
C LEU A 102 -0.27 14.11 13.21
N ARG A 103 1.04 13.87 13.38
CA ARG A 103 1.65 12.56 13.07
C ARG A 103 1.13 11.46 13.98
N GLU A 104 0.97 11.73 15.27
CA GLU A 104 0.42 10.79 16.25
C GLU A 104 -1.04 10.46 15.93
N GLU A 105 -1.85 11.49 15.66
CA GLU A 105 -3.26 11.34 15.28
C GLU A 105 -3.42 10.56 13.96
N LEU A 106 -2.60 10.85 12.95
CA LEU A 106 -2.58 10.08 11.71
C LEU A 106 -2.13 8.63 11.92
N GLY A 107 -1.26 8.37 12.90
CA GLY A 107 -0.88 7.04 13.32
C GLY A 107 -2.08 6.25 13.84
N TYR A 108 -2.82 6.84 14.79
CA TYR A 108 -4.02 6.25 15.35
C TYR A 108 -5.08 5.95 14.28
N MET A 109 -5.35 6.93 13.39
CA MET A 109 -6.32 6.77 12.30
C MET A 109 -5.90 5.68 11.30
N ARG A 110 -4.59 5.51 11.07
CA ARG A 110 -4.07 4.42 10.22
C ARG A 110 -4.26 3.07 10.88
N GLU A 111 -4.03 2.95 12.18
CA GLU A 111 -4.28 1.71 12.93
C GLU A 111 -5.76 1.33 12.93
N GLU A 112 -6.67 2.27 13.18
CA GLU A 112 -8.12 2.02 13.11
C GLU A 112 -8.56 1.56 11.72
N ARG A 113 -8.06 2.20 10.66
CA ARG A 113 -8.33 1.78 9.28
C ARG A 113 -7.86 0.35 9.04
N ASP A 114 -6.67 0.01 9.52
CA ASP A 114 -6.08 -1.30 9.27
C ASP A 114 -6.83 -2.40 10.06
N ASP A 115 -7.29 -2.12 11.28
CA ASP A 115 -8.18 -3.02 12.06
C ASP A 115 -9.57 -3.18 11.40
N LEU A 116 -10.15 -2.09 10.91
CA LEU A 116 -11.41 -2.13 10.15
C LEU A 116 -11.27 -2.96 8.86
N SER A 117 -10.17 -2.76 8.14
CA SER A 117 -9.84 -3.54 6.93
C SER A 117 -9.73 -5.03 7.25
N TYR A 118 -9.04 -5.38 8.34
CA TYR A 118 -8.91 -6.77 8.80
C TYR A 118 -10.27 -7.38 9.19
N LYS A 119 -11.12 -6.64 9.90
CA LYS A 119 -12.48 -7.08 10.25
C LYS A 119 -13.33 -7.32 9.00
N LEU A 120 -13.19 -6.44 8.01
CA LEU A 120 -13.93 -6.53 6.76
C LEU A 120 -13.50 -7.75 5.93
N ASP A 121 -12.19 -7.98 5.80
CA ASP A 121 -11.64 -9.17 5.11
C ASP A 121 -12.10 -10.47 5.77
N ARG A 122 -12.09 -10.53 7.10
CA ARG A 122 -12.63 -11.66 7.87
C ARG A 122 -14.12 -11.89 7.60
N PHE A 123 -14.91 -10.82 7.49
CA PHE A 123 -16.33 -10.91 7.20
C PHE A 123 -16.59 -11.42 5.77
N TYR A 124 -15.87 -10.88 4.78
CA TYR A 124 -15.96 -11.34 3.39
C TYR A 124 -15.52 -12.79 3.22
N SER A 125 -14.41 -13.19 3.87
CA SER A 125 -13.94 -14.57 3.86
C SER A 125 -14.96 -15.53 4.47
N ARG A 126 -15.60 -15.15 5.59
CA ARG A 126 -16.63 -15.99 6.23
C ARG A 126 -17.90 -16.08 5.38
N THR A 127 -18.36 -14.98 4.80
CA THR A 127 -19.59 -14.96 3.98
C THR A 127 -19.40 -15.69 2.65
N HIS A 128 -18.24 -15.55 1.99
CA HIS A 128 -17.91 -16.33 0.80
C HIS A 128 -17.71 -17.81 1.12
N GLY A 129 -17.10 -18.16 2.25
CA GLY A 129 -17.02 -19.55 2.72
C GLY A 129 -18.41 -20.18 2.90
N ILE A 130 -19.36 -19.47 3.52
CA ILE A 130 -20.74 -19.95 3.71
C ILE A 130 -21.47 -20.12 2.37
N LYS A 131 -21.35 -19.16 1.45
CA LYS A 131 -21.98 -19.25 0.13
C LYS A 131 -21.41 -20.41 -0.70
N ASN A 132 -20.10 -20.64 -0.63
CA ASN A 132 -19.46 -21.75 -1.32
C ASN A 132 -19.90 -23.10 -0.74
N LEU A 133 -20.04 -23.21 0.58
CA LEU A 133 -20.53 -24.43 1.23
C LEU A 133 -21.97 -24.77 0.79
N ALA A 134 -22.87 -23.78 0.78
CA ALA A 134 -24.24 -23.97 0.31
C ALA A 134 -24.30 -24.35 -1.18
N ALA A 135 -23.42 -23.79 -2.01
CA ALA A 135 -23.31 -24.17 -3.41
C ALA A 135 -22.79 -25.61 -3.60
N ILE A 136 -21.84 -26.04 -2.76
CA ILE A 136 -21.32 -27.41 -2.75
C ILE A 136 -22.41 -28.41 -2.35
N GLU A 137 -23.22 -28.09 -1.33
CA GLU A 137 -24.33 -28.93 -0.88
C GLU A 137 -25.38 -29.10 -2.00
N GLN A 138 -25.78 -28.01 -2.66
CA GLN A 138 -26.69 -28.07 -3.82
C GLN A 138 -26.13 -28.89 -4.99
N LEU A 139 -24.82 -28.82 -5.25
CA LEU A 139 -24.19 -29.62 -6.29
C LEU A 139 -24.14 -31.11 -5.90
N SER A 140 -23.91 -31.40 -4.62
CA SER A 140 -23.96 -32.75 -4.06
C SER A 140 -25.36 -33.37 -4.20
N ASP A 141 -26.41 -32.62 -3.88
CA ASP A 141 -27.80 -33.08 -4.03
C ASP A 141 -28.14 -33.39 -5.48
N LYS A 142 -27.78 -32.49 -6.41
CA LYS A 142 -27.96 -32.72 -7.85
C LYS A 142 -27.19 -33.95 -8.35
N GLN A 143 -26.00 -34.20 -7.79
CA GLN A 143 -25.21 -35.38 -8.14
C GLN A 143 -25.90 -36.65 -7.63
N ALA A 144 -26.44 -36.65 -6.42
CA ALA A 144 -27.21 -37.77 -5.88
C ALA A 144 -28.48 -38.05 -6.68
N GLU A 145 -29.21 -37.01 -7.12
CA GLU A 145 -30.37 -37.15 -8.00
C GLU A 145 -30.01 -37.77 -9.35
N ARG A 146 -28.92 -37.29 -9.98
CA ARG A 146 -28.41 -37.85 -11.23
C ARG A 146 -28.05 -39.32 -11.07
N ASP A 147 -27.35 -39.67 -9.99
CA ASP A 147 -26.92 -41.04 -9.76
C ASP A 147 -28.12 -41.96 -9.45
N ALA A 148 -29.13 -41.48 -8.74
CA ALA A 148 -30.40 -42.19 -8.55
C ALA A 148 -31.16 -42.40 -9.86
N LEU A 149 -31.17 -41.40 -10.76
CA LEU A 149 -31.77 -41.52 -12.09
C LEU A 149 -31.02 -42.55 -12.93
N LEU A 150 -29.69 -42.53 -12.93
CA LEU A 150 -28.87 -43.53 -13.62
C LEU A 150 -29.11 -44.93 -13.08
N GLN A 151 -29.26 -45.09 -11.76
CA GLN A 151 -29.61 -46.38 -11.16
C GLN A 151 -31.02 -46.84 -11.56
N ARG A 152 -32.00 -45.94 -11.62
CA ARG A 152 -33.35 -46.26 -12.13
C ARG A 152 -33.32 -46.64 -13.61
N MET A 153 -32.54 -45.95 -14.43
CA MET A 153 -32.35 -46.32 -15.83
C MET A 153 -31.71 -47.70 -15.92
N LYS A 154 -30.64 -47.98 -15.16
CA LYS A 154 -30.00 -49.31 -15.08
C LYS A 154 -31.00 -50.40 -14.76
N THR A 155 -31.86 -50.21 -13.75
CA THR A 155 -32.84 -51.22 -13.37
C THR A 155 -33.94 -51.41 -14.39
N LEU A 156 -34.42 -50.33 -15.04
CA LEU A 156 -35.41 -50.41 -16.11
C LEU A 156 -34.87 -51.13 -17.35
N PHE A 157 -33.63 -50.82 -17.76
CA PHE A 157 -33.00 -51.53 -18.87
C PHE A 157 -32.74 -52.99 -18.49
N ARG A 158 -32.21 -53.31 -17.30
CA ARG A 158 -31.98 -54.72 -16.90
C ARG A 158 -33.24 -55.57 -16.73
N ALA A 159 -34.41 -54.96 -16.47
CA ALA A 159 -35.65 -55.70 -16.28
C ALA A 159 -36.25 -56.21 -17.61
N ASP A 160 -36.05 -55.49 -18.72
CA ASP A 160 -36.70 -55.75 -20.02
C ASP A 160 -35.72 -55.69 -21.21
N ASP A 161 -34.41 -55.88 -21.02
CA ASP A 161 -33.40 -55.84 -22.10
C ASP A 161 -32.97 -57.26 -22.54
N PRO A 162 -33.62 -57.85 -23.56
CA PRO A 162 -33.20 -59.12 -24.14
C PRO A 162 -31.93 -59.01 -25.01
N PHE A 163 -31.34 -57.83 -25.18
CA PHE A 163 -30.22 -57.59 -26.11
C PHE A 163 -28.95 -57.00 -25.46
N ASP A 164 -28.89 -56.88 -24.13
CA ASP A 164 -27.72 -56.39 -23.39
C ASP A 164 -27.20 -55.01 -23.89
N LEU A 165 -28.14 -54.18 -24.37
CA LEU A 165 -27.87 -52.87 -24.98
C LEU A 165 -27.33 -51.86 -23.96
N TYR A 166 -27.65 -52.02 -22.69
CA TYR A 166 -27.19 -51.13 -21.63
C TYR A 166 -25.66 -51.08 -21.50
N ASP A 167 -24.99 -52.24 -21.50
CA ASP A 167 -23.54 -52.33 -21.33
C ASP A 167 -22.80 -51.89 -22.61
N ALA A 168 -23.40 -52.12 -23.79
CA ALA A 168 -22.88 -51.66 -25.08
C ALA A 168 -22.91 -50.11 -25.21
N VAL A 169 -24.01 -49.48 -24.80
CA VAL A 169 -24.13 -48.01 -24.80
C VAL A 169 -23.22 -47.37 -23.76
N CYS A 170 -23.10 -47.95 -22.57
CA CYS A 170 -22.17 -47.46 -21.54
C CYS A 170 -20.71 -47.54 -22.01
N SER A 171 -20.32 -48.62 -22.68
CA SER A 171 -18.96 -48.77 -23.22
C SER A 171 -18.66 -47.76 -24.33
N ALA A 172 -19.60 -47.55 -25.26
CA ALA A 172 -19.45 -46.58 -26.35
C ALA A 172 -19.38 -45.11 -25.89
N LEU A 173 -20.02 -44.77 -24.76
CA LEU A 173 -19.96 -43.44 -24.18
C LEU A 173 -18.68 -43.21 -23.37
N SER A 174 -18.09 -44.25 -22.77
CA SER A 174 -16.85 -44.13 -22.00
C SER A 174 -15.59 -44.03 -22.87
N GLU A 175 -15.63 -44.43 -24.14
CA GLU A 175 -14.50 -44.31 -25.08
C GLU A 175 -14.35 -42.89 -25.68
N LYS A 176 -15.31 -41.98 -25.45
CA LYS A 176 -15.37 -40.66 -26.10
C LYS A 176 -15.01 -39.47 -25.20
N THR A 177 -14.47 -39.72 -24.01
CA THR A 177 -13.86 -38.74 -23.09
C THR A 177 -12.42 -39.12 -22.83
#